data_AF-A0A015LM84-F1
#
_entry.id   AF-A0A015LM84-F1
#
_cell.length_a   1.000
_cell.length_b   1.000
_cell.length_c   1.000
_cell.angle_alpha   90.00
_cell.angle_beta   90.00
_cell.angle_gamma   90.00
#
_symmetry.space_group_name_H-M   'P 1'
#
loop_
_entity.id
_entity.type
_entity.pdbx_description
1 polymer ?
#
loop_
_entity_poly.entity_id
_entity_poly.type
_entity_poly.pdbx_seq_one_letter_code
_entity_poly.pdbx_strand_id
1 'polypeptide(L)'
;MSRYEGENMDQILPDLAEGEKEHILAKNRELPLRKKGNGKSIMINKFLTEIDGRLKLKPTDIEQYPTVLAEACEYLEPGKDREGYWIAENVLNQIKTKAILIFEILYPNCIGVFAFDNSSNHAIFAKDALVSKRMNLNSGGLQPKMHDTY
;
A
#
# COMPACT_ATOMS: atom_id res chain seq x y z
N MET A 1 -6.49 10.92 -26.38
CA MET A 1 -6.02 9.96 -25.34
C MET A 1 -5.15 10.74 -24.37
N SER A 2 -5.53 10.79 -23.09
CA SER A 2 -4.78 11.52 -22.06
C SER A 2 -3.38 10.93 -21.89
N ARG A 3 -2.36 11.78 -22.00
CA ARG A 3 -0.97 11.46 -21.66
C ARG A 3 -0.65 12.08 -20.30
N TYR A 4 0.25 11.47 -19.54
CA TYR A 4 0.64 11.96 -18.22
C TYR A 4 2.16 11.93 -18.12
N GLU A 5 2.75 12.90 -17.43
CA GLU A 5 4.20 13.03 -17.26
C GLU A 5 4.56 13.54 -15.85
N GLY A 6 5.80 13.26 -15.42
CA GLY A 6 6.32 13.65 -14.12
C GLY A 6 5.88 12.78 -12.95
N GLU A 7 6.55 12.93 -11.81
CA GLU A 7 6.28 12.18 -10.56
C GLU A 7 4.88 12.48 -9.98
N ASN A 8 4.32 13.65 -10.33
CA ASN A 8 3.00 14.08 -9.88
C ASN A 8 1.86 13.63 -10.79
N MET A 9 2.15 12.91 -11.89
CA MET A 9 1.16 12.44 -12.87
C MET A 9 0.34 13.60 -13.47
N ASP A 10 1.02 14.66 -13.89
CA ASP A 10 0.37 15.83 -14.47
C ASP A 10 -0.22 15.48 -15.84
N GLN A 11 -1.48 15.84 -16.07
CA GLN A 11 -2.17 15.54 -17.32
C GLN A 11 -1.68 16.45 -18.43
N ILE A 12 -1.22 15.86 -19.53
CA ILE A 12 -0.89 16.55 -20.77
C ILE A 12 -2.16 16.66 -21.59
N LEU A 13 -2.63 17.90 -21.76
CA LEU A 13 -3.73 18.21 -22.67
C LEU A 13 -3.25 18.16 -24.13
N PRO A 14 -4.08 17.68 -25.07
CA PRO A 14 -3.74 17.74 -26.48
C PRO A 14 -3.74 19.20 -26.96
N ASP A 15 -2.77 19.57 -27.80
CA ASP A 15 -2.79 20.84 -28.52
C ASP A 15 -3.90 20.79 -29.58
N LEU A 16 -4.94 21.60 -29.40
CA LEU A 16 -6.08 21.72 -30.31
C LEU A 16 -6.19 23.17 -30.81
N ALA A 17 -6.50 23.34 -32.10
CA ALA A 17 -6.74 24.66 -32.67
C ALA A 17 -8.11 25.23 -32.20
N GLU A 18 -8.28 26.54 -32.32
CA GLU A 18 -9.52 27.22 -31.92
C GLU A 18 -10.73 26.67 -32.69
N GLY A 19 -11.68 26.08 -31.96
CA GLY A 19 -12.88 25.43 -32.52
C GLY A 19 -12.78 23.92 -32.69
N GLU A 20 -11.61 23.31 -32.51
CA GLU A 20 -11.46 21.86 -32.51
C GLU A 20 -11.92 21.24 -31.18
N LYS A 21 -12.45 20.02 -31.26
CA LYS A 21 -12.87 19.23 -30.09
C LYS A 21 -12.26 17.85 -30.17
N GLU A 22 -11.81 17.32 -29.03
CA GLU A 22 -11.36 15.93 -28.95
C GLU A 22 -12.56 15.00 -29.12
N HIS A 23 -12.53 14.15 -30.14
CA HIS A 23 -13.52 13.11 -30.37
C HIS A 23 -12.87 11.73 -30.25
N ILE A 24 -13.47 10.85 -29.44
CA ILE A 24 -13.07 9.44 -29.38
C ILE A 24 -13.96 8.67 -30.38
N LEU A 25 -13.38 8.30 -31.53
CA LEU A 25 -14.05 7.46 -32.53
C LEU A 25 -14.00 6.00 -32.08
N ALA A 26 -15.15 5.45 -31.67
CA ALA A 26 -15.34 4.01 -31.45
C ALA A 26 -16.09 3.40 -32.63
N LYS A 27 -15.58 2.31 -33.21
CA LYS A 27 -16.30 1.55 -34.25
C LYS A 27 -17.53 0.88 -33.64
N ASN A 28 -18.65 0.90 -34.36
CA ASN A 28 -19.89 0.28 -33.92
C ASN A 28 -19.66 -1.21 -33.56
N ARG A 29 -20.01 -1.60 -32.33
CA ARG A 29 -19.79 -2.92 -31.69
C ARG A 29 -18.40 -3.22 -31.14
N GLU A 30 -17.43 -2.31 -31.21
CA GLU A 30 -16.19 -2.42 -30.44
C GLU A 30 -16.35 -1.61 -29.15
N LEU A 31 -16.22 -2.27 -27.99
CA LEU A 31 -16.13 -1.56 -26.71
C LEU A 31 -14.86 -0.69 -26.73
N PRO A 32 -14.95 0.64 -26.60
CA PRO A 32 -13.76 1.50 -26.55
C PRO A 32 -12.88 1.22 -25.33
N LEU A 33 -13.44 0.56 -24.32
CA LEU A 33 -12.72 0.02 -23.16
C LEU A 33 -11.99 -1.26 -23.57
N ARG A 34 -10.67 -1.16 -23.70
CA ARG A 34 -9.79 -2.34 -23.83
C ARG A 34 -9.99 -3.25 -22.61
N LYS A 35 -9.94 -4.58 -22.82
CA LYS A 35 -9.81 -5.52 -21.71
C LYS A 35 -8.63 -5.08 -20.84
N LYS A 36 -8.84 -5.01 -19.53
CA LYS A 36 -7.78 -4.72 -18.57
C LYS A 36 -6.65 -5.73 -18.80
N GLY A 37 -5.52 -5.25 -19.32
CA GLY A 37 -4.32 -6.07 -19.50
C GLY A 37 -3.64 -6.32 -18.16
N ASN A 38 -2.54 -7.07 -18.17
CA ASN A 38 -1.65 -7.26 -17.01
C ASN A 38 -0.85 -5.99 -16.67
N GLY A 39 -1.45 -4.80 -16.82
CA GLY A 39 -0.79 -3.51 -16.66
C GLY A 39 0.04 -3.42 -15.38
N LYS A 40 1.03 -2.53 -15.38
CA LYS A 40 1.88 -2.33 -14.21
C LYS A 40 1.03 -1.71 -13.10
N SER A 41 1.15 -2.25 -11.89
CA SER A 41 0.56 -1.64 -10.70
C SER A 41 1.66 -1.13 -9.79
N ILE A 42 1.32 -0.16 -8.94
CA ILE A 42 2.17 0.34 -7.86
C ILE A 42 1.28 0.28 -6.62
N MET A 43 1.79 -0.30 -5.55
CA MET A 43 1.19 -0.25 -4.24
C MET A 43 1.91 0.79 -3.40
N ILE A 44 1.15 1.58 -2.67
CA ILE A 44 1.67 2.60 -1.76
C ILE A 44 1.00 2.39 -0.42
N ASN A 45 1.78 2.24 0.65
CA ASN A 45 1.26 2.16 2.01
C ASN A 45 1.75 3.34 2.85
N LYS A 46 0.83 4.06 3.48
CA LYS A 46 1.10 5.28 4.26
C LYS A 46 0.32 5.27 5.56
N PHE A 47 0.90 5.91 6.57
CA PHE A 47 0.23 6.20 7.84
C PHE A 47 -0.28 7.63 7.86
N LEU A 48 -1.49 7.78 8.40
CA LEU A 48 -2.14 9.07 8.56
C LEU A 48 -2.38 9.37 10.05
N THR A 49 -2.28 10.64 10.41
CA THR A 49 -2.70 11.20 11.69
C THR A 49 -3.79 12.24 11.44
N GLU A 50 -4.68 12.42 12.40
CA GLU A 50 -5.75 13.42 12.32
C GLU A 50 -5.21 14.86 12.27
N ILE A 51 -4.08 15.10 12.97
CA ILE A 51 -3.53 16.44 13.17
C ILE A 51 -2.70 16.90 11.96
N ASP A 52 -1.78 16.06 11.49
CA ASP A 52 -0.76 16.45 10.50
C ASP A 52 -0.96 15.79 9.12
N GLY A 53 -2.01 14.98 8.98
CA GLY A 53 -2.27 14.25 7.76
C GLY A 53 -1.27 13.10 7.60
N ARG A 54 -0.21 13.25 6.80
CA ARG A 54 0.75 12.16 6.60
C ARG A 54 1.73 12.08 7.77
N LEU A 55 2.00 10.88 8.25
CA LEU A 55 3.00 10.65 9.30
C LEU A 55 4.42 10.86 8.74
N LYS A 56 4.93 12.09 8.91
CA LYS A 56 6.23 12.54 8.42
C LYS A 56 6.90 13.50 9.41
N LEU A 57 8.22 13.41 9.52
CA LEU A 57 9.03 14.33 10.32
C LEU A 57 8.98 15.75 9.76
N LYS A 58 9.10 16.74 10.65
CA LYS A 58 9.28 18.14 10.24
C LYS A 58 10.75 18.37 9.86
N PRO A 59 11.07 19.38 9.02
CA PRO A 59 12.45 19.65 8.61
C PRO A 59 13.44 19.75 9.79
N THR A 60 13.03 20.39 10.88
CA THR A 60 13.83 20.51 12.11
C THR A 60 14.12 19.15 12.76
N ASP A 61 13.15 18.23 12.77
CA ASP A 61 13.30 16.90 13.34
C ASP A 61 14.19 16.01 12.46
N ILE A 62 14.16 16.19 11.13
CA ILE A 62 15.02 15.46 10.19
C ILE A 62 16.50 15.79 10.44
N GLU A 63 16.81 17.07 10.69
CA GLU A 63 18.16 17.51 11.03
C GLU A 63 18.62 16.94 12.38
N GLN A 64 17.72 16.85 13.35
CA GLN A 64 18.01 16.33 14.68
C GLN A 64 18.14 14.79 14.72
N TYR A 65 17.39 14.08 13.88
CA TYR A 65 17.33 12.62 13.84
C TYR A 65 17.65 12.05 12.44
N PRO A 66 18.88 12.22 11.93
CA PRO A 66 19.23 11.88 10.56
C PRO A 66 19.20 10.37 10.25
N THR A 67 19.16 9.52 11.28
CA THR A 67 19.06 8.06 11.13
C THR A 67 17.62 7.58 10.98
N VAL A 68 16.63 8.42 11.28
CA VAL A 68 15.21 8.10 11.15
C VAL A 68 14.71 8.57 9.79
N LEU A 69 13.92 7.72 9.13
CA LEU A 69 13.35 8.06 7.83
C LEU A 69 12.32 9.20 7.95
N ALA A 70 12.29 10.08 6.96
CA ALA A 70 11.46 11.28 7.00
C ALA A 70 9.95 11.01 6.91
N GLU A 71 9.51 9.94 6.24
CA GLU A 71 8.09 9.60 6.08
C GLU A 71 7.87 8.11 6.28
N ALA A 72 6.77 7.75 6.97
CA ALA A 72 6.32 6.36 7.12
C ALA A 72 5.62 5.87 5.84
N CYS A 73 6.29 5.96 4.69
CA CYS A 73 5.78 5.53 3.39
C CYS A 73 6.56 4.34 2.85
N GLU A 74 5.86 3.44 2.17
CA GLU A 74 6.45 2.34 1.40
C GLU A 74 5.81 2.26 0.02
N TYR A 75 6.64 1.89 -0.95
CA TYR A 75 6.25 1.61 -2.33
C TYR A 75 6.56 0.14 -2.63
N LEU A 76 5.71 -0.50 -3.42
CA LEU A 76 5.97 -1.83 -3.94
C LEU A 76 5.39 -1.96 -5.35
N GLU A 77 6.19 -2.47 -6.28
CA GLU A 77 5.74 -2.86 -7.61
C GLU A 77 5.25 -4.32 -7.63
N PRO A 78 3.93 -4.57 -7.60
CA PRO A 78 3.42 -5.91 -7.44
C PRO A 78 3.63 -6.74 -8.71
N GLY A 79 4.02 -8.00 -8.52
CA GLY A 79 4.08 -8.98 -9.61
C GLY A 79 4.98 -10.17 -9.30
N LYS A 80 4.63 -11.32 -9.88
CA LYS A 80 5.40 -12.57 -9.75
C LYS A 80 6.86 -12.45 -10.22
N ASP A 81 7.08 -11.64 -11.25
CA ASP A 81 8.42 -11.37 -11.83
C ASP A 81 8.93 -9.98 -11.43
N ARG A 82 8.49 -9.47 -10.26
CA ARG A 82 8.88 -8.18 -9.68
C ARG A 82 9.17 -8.31 -8.19
N GLU A 83 8.76 -7.34 -7.38
CA GLU A 83 8.98 -7.27 -5.94
C GLU A 83 8.04 -8.19 -5.14
N GLY A 84 7.20 -8.96 -5.82
CA GLY A 84 6.25 -9.88 -5.21
C GLY A 84 4.92 -9.21 -4.88
N TYR A 85 4.32 -9.58 -3.76
CA TYR A 85 3.07 -9.01 -3.27
C TYR A 85 3.30 -8.45 -1.87
N TRP A 86 2.54 -7.42 -1.52
CA TRP A 86 2.55 -6.86 -0.17
C TRP A 86 1.92 -7.84 0.82
N ILE A 87 2.68 -8.24 1.83
CA ILE A 87 2.27 -9.20 2.87
C ILE A 87 2.29 -8.52 4.26
N ALA A 88 1.72 -9.18 5.26
CA ALA A 88 1.64 -8.64 6.62
C ALA A 88 3.02 -8.35 7.22
N GLU A 89 4.04 -9.12 6.85
CA GLU A 89 5.42 -8.88 7.25
C GLU A 89 5.92 -7.51 6.76
N ASN A 90 5.50 -7.05 5.58
CA ASN A 90 5.84 -5.70 5.10
C ASN A 90 5.20 -4.63 5.99
N VAL A 91 3.93 -4.80 6.34
CA VAL A 91 3.21 -3.88 7.26
C VAL A 91 3.91 -3.82 8.61
N LEU A 92 4.22 -4.98 9.19
CA LEU A 92 4.90 -5.07 10.49
C LEU A 92 6.28 -4.41 10.45
N ASN A 93 7.03 -4.63 9.37
CA ASN A 93 8.34 -4.04 9.19
C ASN A 93 8.24 -2.51 9.09
N GLN A 94 7.31 -1.98 8.28
CA GLN A 94 7.08 -0.54 8.14
C GLN A 94 6.68 0.10 9.48
N ILE A 95 5.84 -0.56 10.28
CA ILE A 95 5.46 -0.08 11.61
C ILE A 95 6.69 0.04 12.52
N LYS A 96 7.47 -1.04 12.63
CA LYS A 96 8.61 -1.13 13.54
C LYS A 96 9.76 -0.20 13.15
N THR A 97 10.05 -0.11 11.85
CA THR A 97 11.23 0.60 11.34
C THR A 97 10.95 2.05 10.95
N LYS A 98 9.68 2.43 10.74
CA LYS A 98 9.32 3.80 10.36
C LYS A 98 8.25 4.40 11.26
N ALA A 99 7.06 3.80 11.32
CA ALA A 99 5.90 4.47 11.88
C ALA A 99 6.05 4.78 13.38
N ILE A 100 6.52 3.83 14.18
CA ILE A 100 6.74 4.02 15.62
C ILE A 100 7.79 5.09 15.87
N LEU A 101 8.95 5.00 15.19
CA LEU A 101 10.04 5.96 15.38
C LEU A 101 9.63 7.40 15.05
N ILE A 102 8.92 7.58 13.94
CA ILE A 102 8.42 8.91 13.53
C ILE A 102 7.35 9.40 14.52
N PHE A 103 6.46 8.53 14.97
CA PHE A 103 5.41 8.88 15.93
C PHE A 103 5.99 9.34 17.28
N GLU A 104 6.97 8.62 17.82
CA GLU A 104 7.62 8.94 19.10
C GLU A 104 8.34 10.29 19.08
N ILE A 105 8.91 10.67 17.93
CA ILE A 105 9.53 11.99 17.73
C ILE A 105 8.48 13.10 17.65
N LEU A 106 7.43 12.90 16.85
CA LEU A 106 6.42 13.94 16.62
C LEU A 106 5.51 14.19 17.82
N TYR A 107 5.22 13.15 18.61
CA TYR A 107 4.25 13.19 19.70
C TYR A 107 4.86 12.58 20.98
N PRO A 108 5.89 13.24 21.57
CA PRO A 108 6.52 12.74 22.78
C PRO A 108 5.49 12.66 23.91
N ASN A 109 5.51 11.54 24.65
CA ASN A 109 4.58 11.22 25.74
C ASN A 109 3.13 10.92 25.33
N CYS A 110 2.86 10.72 24.04
CA CYS A 110 1.56 10.23 23.57
C CYS A 110 1.56 8.70 23.40
N ILE A 111 0.37 8.10 23.51
CA ILE A 111 0.16 6.69 23.18
C ILE A 111 -0.38 6.61 21.75
N GLY A 112 0.36 5.93 20.87
CA GLY A 112 -0.04 5.71 19.49
C GLY A 112 -1.03 4.56 19.36
N VAL A 113 -2.20 4.83 18.75
CA VAL A 113 -3.17 3.80 18.37
C VAL A 113 -3.18 3.71 16.84
N PHE A 114 -2.75 2.58 16.30
CA PHE A 114 -2.72 2.32 14.86
C PHE A 114 -3.96 1.54 14.45
N ALA A 115 -4.83 2.19 13.67
CA ALA A 115 -5.98 1.56 13.05
C ALA A 115 -5.67 1.23 11.58
N PHE A 116 -6.11 0.05 11.14
CA PHE A 116 -5.93 -0.42 9.77
C PHE A 116 -7.29 -0.64 9.11
N ASP A 117 -7.35 -0.47 7.80
CA ASP A 117 -8.53 -0.84 7.03
C ASP A 117 -8.68 -2.38 6.96
N ASN A 118 -9.80 -2.86 6.43
CA ASN A 118 -10.05 -4.29 6.28
C ASN A 118 -9.36 -4.89 5.04
N SER A 119 -8.19 -4.38 4.66
CA SER A 119 -7.39 -5.00 3.62
C SER A 119 -6.97 -6.40 4.08
N SER A 120 -7.01 -7.37 3.16
CA SER A 120 -6.62 -8.77 3.44
C SER A 120 -5.21 -8.90 4.00
N ASN A 121 -4.36 -7.91 3.72
CA ASN A 121 -2.98 -7.87 4.19
C ASN A 121 -2.88 -7.63 5.71
N HIS A 122 -3.91 -7.03 6.33
CA HIS A 122 -4.01 -6.82 7.77
C HIS A 122 -4.67 -7.99 8.51
N ALA A 123 -5.33 -8.90 7.78
CA ALA A 123 -6.07 -10.04 8.33
C ALA A 123 -5.26 -11.35 8.40
N ILE A 124 -3.92 -11.26 8.39
CA ILE A 124 -3.06 -12.45 8.48
C ILE A 124 -2.99 -12.97 9.91
N PHE A 125 -3.29 -14.26 10.03
CA PHE A 125 -3.10 -15.01 11.26
C PHE A 125 -1.62 -15.39 11.46
N ALA A 126 -1.18 -15.46 12.71
CA ALA A 126 0.14 -16.01 13.05
C ALA A 126 0.36 -17.39 12.41
N LYS A 127 1.63 -17.77 12.18
CA LYS A 127 1.97 -19.02 11.47
C LYS A 127 1.40 -20.25 12.16
N ASP A 128 1.36 -20.20 13.47
CA ASP A 128 0.87 -21.20 14.41
C ASP A 128 -0.52 -20.88 14.96
N ALA A 129 -1.20 -19.82 14.50
CA ALA A 129 -2.57 -19.55 14.93
C ALA A 129 -3.51 -20.70 14.54
N LEU A 130 -4.46 -21.02 15.43
CA LEU A 130 -5.52 -21.98 15.16
C LEU A 130 -6.48 -21.46 14.09
N VAL A 131 -6.30 -21.93 12.86
CA VAL A 131 -7.11 -21.54 11.70
C VAL A 131 -7.78 -22.77 11.11
N SER A 132 -9.10 -22.83 11.17
CA SER A 132 -9.88 -23.98 10.66
C SER A 132 -9.58 -24.32 9.20
N LYS A 133 -9.32 -23.31 8.36
CA LYS A 133 -8.92 -23.50 6.96
C LYS A 133 -7.57 -24.22 6.77
N ARG A 134 -6.72 -24.25 7.80
CA ARG A 134 -5.42 -24.94 7.80
C ARG A 134 -5.51 -26.35 8.41
N MET A 135 -6.66 -26.72 8.99
CA MET A 135 -6.87 -28.05 9.56
C MET A 135 -7.25 -29.04 8.46
N ASN A 136 -6.78 -30.29 8.59
CA ASN A 136 -7.26 -31.34 7.69
C ASN A 136 -8.72 -31.68 8.02
N LEU A 137 -9.55 -31.83 6.97
CA LEU A 137 -10.95 -32.22 7.12
C LEU A 137 -11.10 -33.67 7.62
N ASN A 138 -10.15 -34.54 7.26
CA ASN A 138 -10.16 -35.97 7.57
C ASN A 138 -8.98 -36.36 8.47
N SER A 139 -9.09 -37.51 9.13
CA SER A 139 -7.99 -38.10 9.90
C SER A 139 -6.82 -38.51 9.00
N GLY A 140 -5.61 -38.06 9.33
CA GLY A 140 -4.37 -38.39 8.60
C GLY A 140 -3.68 -37.19 7.98
N GLY A 141 -2.51 -37.42 7.38
CA GLY A 141 -1.67 -36.39 6.78
C GLY A 141 -0.84 -35.58 7.78
N LEU A 142 0.04 -34.71 7.26
CA LEU A 142 0.79 -33.75 8.07
C LEU A 142 -0.20 -32.70 8.60
N GLN A 143 -0.31 -32.58 9.93
CA GLN A 143 -1.10 -31.54 10.59
C GLN A 143 -0.18 -30.35 10.93
N PRO A 144 -0.58 -29.11 10.66
CA PRO A 144 0.15 -27.94 11.13
C PRO A 144 0.11 -27.87 12.67
N LYS A 145 1.24 -27.54 13.28
CA LYS A 145 1.29 -27.24 14.72
C LYS A 145 0.63 -25.87 14.93
N MET A 146 -0.48 -25.85 15.65
CA MET A 146 -1.21 -24.64 15.99
C MET A 146 -1.32 -24.50 17.51
N HIS A 147 -1.35 -23.27 18.02
CA HIS A 147 -1.54 -22.96 19.44
C HIS A 147 -3.00 -22.60 19.72
N ASP A 148 -3.45 -22.88 20.95
CA ASP A 148 -4.80 -22.53 21.39
C ASP A 148 -4.97 -21.01 21.54
N THR A 149 -6.22 -20.56 21.54
CA THR A 149 -6.63 -19.14 21.49
C THR A 149 -6.87 -18.50 22.86
N TYR A 150 -6.25 -19.04 23.93
CA TYR A 150 -6.44 -18.57 25.31
C TYR A 150 -5.52 -17.40 25.67
#